data_AF-A0AA43UP05-F1
#
_entry.id   AF-A0AA43UP05-F1
#
_cell.length_a   1.000
_cell.length_b   1.000
_cell.length_c   1.000
_cell.angle_alpha   90.00
_cell.angle_beta   90.00
_cell.angle_gamma   90.00
#
_symmetry.space_group_name_H-M   'P 1'
#
loop_
_entity.id
_entity.type
_entity.pdbx_description
1 polymer ?
#
loop_
_entity_poly.entity_id
_entity_poly.type
_entity_poly.pdbx_seq_one_letter_code
_entity_poly.pdbx_strand_id
1 'polypeptide(L)'
;MIIHLEKEQLKQARRDLLRDDVYIIFVDALRQYHQEGYTTLAPAELYLSAKYFVGDVLQLPDIIEGIADEMDDIMDEADNKDEAMLIMMVATGVFCAVGKKYKGGDADAVIRIIYDRWVDHPLFLPMLDICAKKEQEKWLKGKKTNLLTCELESMKTDGTTEAEASDFLHPFLQQVCEYSDDTIEKVLNPLRDLNEQYSGKFDKEVILLKRKLGVGCKVMPLSAGSFVIEEKNASSIISKIQEFQKGKKKPKDLAMPVRAAMDAGVIRRPSFVEYEAVAVLADISKTSFESYTNPVLKPYDDAAFWDMVNTFRHIV
;
A
#
# COMPACT_ATOMS: atom_id res chain seq x y z
N MET A 1 -24.71 14.42 15.26
CA MET A 1 -24.62 13.24 16.16
C MET A 1 -23.42 13.24 17.11
N ILE A 2 -23.67 13.42 18.41
CA ILE A 2 -22.66 13.40 19.49
C ILE A 2 -22.63 12.05 20.22
N ILE A 3 -21.42 11.51 20.42
CA ILE A 3 -21.18 10.23 21.06
C ILE A 3 -20.85 10.41 22.54
N HIS A 4 -21.65 9.79 23.40
CA HIS A 4 -21.37 9.63 24.83
C HIS A 4 -21.02 8.17 25.15
N LEU A 5 -19.93 7.96 25.87
CA LEU A 5 -19.42 6.64 26.23
C LEU A 5 -19.50 6.39 27.73
N GLU A 6 -19.89 5.18 28.09
CA GLU A 6 -19.74 4.74 29.48
C GLU A 6 -18.26 4.60 29.86
N LYS A 7 -17.98 4.65 31.16
CA LYS A 7 -16.60 4.65 31.70
C LYS A 7 -15.70 3.52 31.15
N GLU A 8 -16.23 2.30 31.01
CA GLU A 8 -15.46 1.17 30.49
C GLU A 8 -15.28 1.24 28.97
N GLN A 9 -16.29 1.72 28.23
CA GLN A 9 -16.20 1.96 26.78
C GLN A 9 -15.18 3.06 26.49
N LEU A 10 -15.18 4.14 27.28
CA LEU A 10 -14.23 5.24 27.17
C LEU A 10 -12.79 4.76 27.36
N LYS A 11 -12.56 3.87 28.33
CA LYS A 11 -11.24 3.28 28.59
C LYS A 11 -10.77 2.42 27.41
N GLN A 12 -11.67 1.66 26.81
CA GLN A 12 -11.36 0.83 25.65
C GLN A 12 -11.10 1.70 24.41
N ALA A 13 -12.02 2.60 24.08
CA ALA A 13 -11.89 3.54 22.96
C ALA A 13 -10.58 4.33 23.03
N ARG A 14 -10.21 4.85 24.22
CA ARG A 14 -8.92 5.53 24.40
C ARG A 14 -7.72 4.68 24.03
N ARG A 15 -7.73 3.38 24.29
CA ARG A 15 -6.61 2.47 23.95
C ARG A 15 -6.55 2.22 22.45
N ASP A 16 -7.70 2.02 21.83
CA ASP A 16 -7.80 1.73 20.40
C ASP A 16 -7.37 2.96 19.59
N LEU A 17 -7.81 4.15 20.01
CA LEU A 17 -7.47 5.43 19.38
C LEU A 17 -5.98 5.81 19.51
N LEU A 18 -5.19 5.18 20.39
CA LEU A 18 -3.74 5.45 20.45
C LEU A 18 -3.01 5.05 19.16
N ARG A 19 -3.65 4.24 18.31
CA ARG A 19 -3.13 3.84 17.00
C ARG A 19 -3.51 4.82 15.88
N ASP A 20 -4.41 5.76 16.16
CA ASP A 20 -4.95 6.70 15.19
C ASP A 20 -4.13 8.00 15.18
N ASP A 21 -3.53 8.32 14.04
CA ASP A 21 -2.65 9.48 13.91
C ASP A 21 -3.38 10.80 14.10
N VAL A 22 -4.62 10.92 13.62
CA VAL A 22 -5.43 12.13 13.77
C VAL A 22 -5.75 12.31 15.24
N TYR A 23 -6.25 11.28 15.91
CA TYR A 23 -6.49 11.35 17.35
C TYR A 23 -5.22 11.75 18.12
N ILE A 24 -4.07 11.15 17.81
CA ILE A 24 -2.84 11.48 18.51
C ILE A 24 -2.44 12.95 18.30
N ILE A 25 -2.70 13.56 17.14
CA ILE A 25 -2.34 14.98 16.90
C ILE A 25 -3.26 15.91 17.69
N PHE A 26 -4.54 15.56 17.81
CA PHE A 26 -5.52 16.41 18.47
C PHE A 26 -5.61 16.18 19.99
N VAL A 27 -5.24 14.99 20.50
CA VAL A 27 -5.53 14.60 21.90
C VAL A 27 -4.95 15.52 22.97
N ASP A 28 -3.84 16.23 22.71
CA ASP A 28 -3.30 17.16 23.73
C ASP A 28 -4.15 18.42 23.81
N ALA A 29 -4.56 18.99 22.67
CA ALA A 29 -5.49 20.11 22.62
C ALA A 29 -6.83 19.72 23.26
N LEU A 30 -7.39 18.57 22.88
CA LEU A 30 -8.67 18.10 23.42
C LEU A 30 -8.62 17.87 24.93
N ARG A 31 -7.50 17.33 25.47
CA ARG A 31 -7.32 17.18 26.91
C ARG A 31 -7.24 18.53 27.61
N GLN A 32 -6.53 19.49 27.02
CA GLN A 32 -6.43 20.84 27.56
C GLN A 32 -7.82 21.50 27.63
N TYR A 33 -8.57 21.49 26.52
CA TYR A 33 -9.88 22.14 26.48
C TYR A 33 -10.92 21.48 27.39
N HIS A 34 -10.87 20.16 27.54
CA HIS A 34 -11.67 19.45 28.54
C HIS A 34 -11.31 19.87 29.98
N GLN A 35 -10.02 20.02 30.29
CA GLN A 35 -9.57 20.45 31.63
C GLN A 35 -9.90 21.91 31.93
N GLU A 36 -9.87 22.77 30.91
CA GLU A 36 -10.21 24.19 31.01
C GLU A 36 -11.73 24.43 31.02
N GLY A 37 -12.54 23.39 30.80
CA GLY A 37 -14.00 23.44 30.94
C GLY A 37 -14.76 23.93 29.69
N TYR A 38 -14.11 23.98 28.53
CA TYR A 38 -14.76 24.35 27.26
C TYR A 38 -15.70 23.26 26.72
N THR A 39 -15.54 22.02 27.19
CA THR A 39 -16.39 20.88 26.80
C THR A 39 -16.51 19.89 27.93
N THR A 40 -17.68 19.26 28.03
CA THR A 40 -17.94 18.17 28.99
C THR A 40 -17.50 16.81 28.43
N LEU A 41 -17.38 16.70 27.10
CA LEU A 41 -16.96 15.50 26.40
C LEU A 41 -15.50 15.18 26.64
N ALA A 42 -15.22 13.89 26.84
CA ALA A 42 -13.87 13.38 26.87
C ALA A 42 -13.21 13.45 25.48
N PRO A 43 -11.87 13.51 25.39
CA PRO A 43 -11.16 13.57 24.11
C PRO A 43 -11.52 12.45 23.11
N ALA A 44 -11.84 11.25 23.61
CA ALA A 44 -12.25 10.15 22.76
C ALA A 44 -13.68 10.33 22.22
N GLU A 45 -14.59 10.93 22.99
CA GLU A 45 -15.95 11.24 22.57
C GLU A 45 -15.95 12.32 21.49
N LEU A 46 -15.16 13.39 21.67
CA LEU A 46 -14.96 14.43 20.65
C LEU A 46 -14.44 13.83 19.34
N TYR A 47 -13.42 12.96 19.41
CA TYR A 47 -12.86 12.33 18.22
C TYR A 47 -13.84 11.38 17.52
N LEU A 48 -14.55 10.56 18.29
CA LEU A 48 -15.51 9.63 17.70
C LEU A 48 -16.72 10.37 17.12
N SER A 49 -17.19 11.43 17.76
CA SER A 49 -18.26 12.29 17.22
C SER A 49 -17.83 12.92 15.91
N ALA A 50 -16.60 13.43 15.83
CA ALA A 50 -16.04 13.96 14.59
C ALA A 50 -15.93 12.91 13.48
N LYS A 51 -15.53 11.67 13.83
CA LYS A 51 -15.47 10.56 12.89
C LYS A 51 -16.86 10.14 12.38
N TYR A 52 -17.87 10.21 13.24
CA TYR A 52 -19.25 9.91 12.88
C TYR A 52 -19.80 10.97 11.92
N PHE A 53 -19.66 12.24 12.26
CA PHE A 53 -20.01 13.38 11.39
C PHE A 53 -19.37 13.25 10.00
N VAL A 54 -18.08 12.93 9.92
CA VAL A 54 -17.40 12.71 8.63
C VAL A 54 -18.03 11.53 7.87
N GLY A 55 -18.43 10.47 8.57
CA GLY A 55 -19.11 9.33 7.98
C GLY A 55 -20.48 9.69 7.39
N ASP A 56 -21.24 10.55 8.05
CA ASP A 56 -22.54 11.03 7.58
C ASP A 56 -22.37 11.94 6.36
N VAL A 57 -21.48 12.93 6.45
CA VAL A 57 -21.18 13.85 5.34
C VAL A 57 -20.72 13.11 4.08
N LEU A 58 -19.88 12.07 4.22
CA LEU A 58 -19.41 11.28 3.07
C LEU A 58 -20.51 10.41 2.41
N GLN A 59 -21.65 10.22 3.08
CA GLN A 59 -22.80 9.50 2.53
C GLN A 59 -23.81 10.42 1.83
N LEU A 60 -23.62 11.74 1.91
CA LEU A 60 -24.51 12.69 1.26
C LEU A 60 -24.48 12.57 -0.27
N PRO A 61 -25.64 12.65 -0.95
CA PRO A 61 -25.69 12.68 -2.42
C PRO A 61 -24.96 13.89 -3.03
N ASP A 62 -25.04 15.05 -2.35
CA ASP A 62 -24.24 16.24 -2.64
C ASP A 62 -23.61 16.75 -1.33
N ILE A 63 -22.31 16.53 -1.21
CA ILE A 63 -21.53 16.87 -0.01
C ILE A 63 -21.46 18.38 0.19
N ILE A 64 -21.31 19.15 -0.89
CA ILE A 64 -21.04 20.60 -0.79
C ILE A 64 -22.32 21.35 -0.45
N GLU A 65 -23.46 20.93 -1.00
CA GLU A 65 -24.75 21.51 -0.62
C GLU A 65 -25.20 21.05 0.77
N GLY A 66 -24.99 19.77 1.13
CA GLY A 66 -25.54 19.19 2.36
C GLY A 66 -24.70 19.37 3.63
N ILE A 67 -23.39 19.67 3.52
CA ILE A 67 -22.53 19.78 4.72
C ILE A 67 -22.98 20.88 5.69
N ALA A 68 -23.57 21.98 5.19
CA ALA A 68 -24.03 23.05 6.05
C ALA A 68 -25.11 22.59 7.03
N ASP A 69 -26.03 21.73 6.55
CA ASP A 69 -27.11 21.17 7.36
C ASP A 69 -26.54 20.21 8.42
N GLU A 70 -25.63 19.31 8.03
CA GLU A 70 -24.95 18.40 8.98
C GLU A 70 -24.13 19.17 10.04
N MET A 71 -23.58 20.33 9.67
CA MET A 71 -22.88 21.19 10.61
C MET A 71 -23.82 21.86 11.61
N ASP A 72 -25.01 22.23 11.17
CA ASP A 72 -26.04 22.79 12.05
C ASP A 72 -26.63 21.72 12.98
N ASP A 73 -26.74 20.47 12.54
CA ASP A 73 -27.13 19.34 13.40
C ASP A 73 -26.14 19.13 14.57
N ILE A 74 -24.83 19.23 14.31
CA ILE A 74 -23.82 19.19 15.39
C ILE A 74 -23.95 20.39 16.33
N MET A 75 -24.24 21.59 15.79
CA MET A 75 -24.44 22.79 16.59
C MET A 75 -25.65 22.68 17.53
N ASP A 76 -26.73 22.06 17.06
CA ASP A 76 -27.96 21.88 17.81
C ASP A 76 -27.85 20.78 18.88
N GLU A 77 -27.04 19.75 18.62
CA GLU A 77 -26.79 18.67 19.57
C GLU A 77 -25.72 19.00 20.63
N ALA A 78 -24.75 19.85 20.30
CA ALA A 78 -23.66 20.19 21.21
C ALA A 78 -24.13 21.00 22.42
N ASP A 79 -23.55 20.72 23.58
CA ASP A 79 -23.84 21.46 24.81
C ASP A 79 -23.53 22.96 24.65
N ASN A 80 -22.54 23.29 23.81
CA ASN A 80 -22.14 24.66 23.54
C ASN A 80 -21.36 24.79 22.21
N LYS A 81 -21.10 26.05 21.79
CA LYS A 81 -20.38 26.36 20.55
C LYS A 81 -18.92 25.92 20.57
N ASP A 82 -18.26 25.94 21.73
CA ASP A 82 -16.88 25.52 21.84
C ASP A 82 -16.77 24.02 21.51
N GLU A 83 -17.68 23.21 22.04
CA GLU A 83 -17.75 21.77 21.79
C GLU A 83 -18.01 21.44 20.32
N ALA A 84 -19.00 22.10 19.70
CA ALA A 84 -19.25 21.96 18.26
C ALA A 84 -18.02 22.34 17.43
N MET A 85 -17.33 23.42 17.79
CA MET A 85 -16.09 23.83 17.14
C MET A 85 -15.01 22.74 17.27
N LEU A 86 -14.79 22.21 18.47
CA LEU A 86 -13.79 21.17 18.72
C LEU A 86 -14.06 19.91 17.87
N ILE A 87 -15.31 19.46 17.81
CA ILE A 87 -15.72 18.33 16.96
C ILE A 87 -15.41 18.64 15.49
N MET A 88 -15.81 19.81 15.00
CA MET A 88 -15.62 20.23 13.62
C MET A 88 -14.14 20.37 13.23
N MET A 89 -13.30 20.89 14.12
CA MET A 89 -11.87 20.97 13.88
C MET A 89 -11.21 19.60 13.82
N VAL A 90 -11.60 18.68 14.71
CA VAL A 90 -11.13 17.29 14.61
C VAL A 90 -11.62 16.66 13.31
N ALA A 91 -12.86 16.94 12.90
CA ALA A 91 -13.42 16.44 11.64
C ALA A 91 -12.60 16.90 10.44
N THR A 92 -12.05 18.13 10.43
CA THR A 92 -11.13 18.55 9.36
C THR A 92 -9.87 17.68 9.28
N GLY A 93 -9.31 17.27 10.43
CA GLY A 93 -8.20 16.33 10.48
C GLY A 93 -8.56 14.94 9.94
N VAL A 94 -9.79 14.49 10.21
CA VAL A 94 -10.32 13.23 9.69
C VAL A 94 -10.59 13.32 8.19
N PHE A 95 -11.18 14.42 7.68
CA PHE A 95 -11.33 14.68 6.24
C PHE A 95 -9.98 14.75 5.53
N CYS A 96 -8.96 15.39 6.11
CA CYS A 96 -7.60 15.38 5.58
C CYS A 96 -7.04 13.94 5.43
N ALA A 97 -7.35 13.07 6.39
CA ALA A 97 -6.91 11.68 6.39
C ALA A 97 -7.73 10.78 5.45
N VAL A 98 -9.04 11.02 5.34
CA VAL A 98 -9.99 10.17 4.60
C VAL A 98 -10.21 10.64 3.16
N GLY A 99 -10.19 11.95 2.90
CA GLY A 99 -10.36 12.57 1.58
C GLY A 99 -9.32 12.11 0.56
N LYS A 100 -8.11 11.74 1.01
CA LYS A 100 -7.08 11.14 0.15
C LYS A 100 -7.44 9.72 -0.34
N LYS A 101 -8.40 9.04 0.29
CA LYS A 101 -8.91 7.72 -0.10
C LYS A 101 -10.17 7.80 -0.97
N TYR A 102 -10.99 8.83 -0.79
CA TYR A 102 -12.23 9.03 -1.54
C TYR A 102 -11.99 9.89 -2.78
N LYS A 103 -11.84 9.26 -3.95
CA LYS A 103 -11.65 9.93 -5.27
C LYS A 103 -12.86 10.72 -5.78
N GLY A 104 -13.88 10.98 -4.94
CA GLY A 104 -15.14 11.61 -5.33
C GLY A 104 -15.59 12.80 -4.48
N GLY A 105 -14.89 13.12 -3.39
CA GLY A 105 -15.22 14.27 -2.53
C GLY A 105 -14.14 15.33 -2.61
N ASP A 106 -14.51 16.59 -2.82
CA ASP A 106 -13.60 17.72 -2.68
C ASP A 106 -13.37 17.98 -1.18
N ALA A 107 -12.55 17.12 -0.55
CA ALA A 107 -12.23 17.20 0.86
C ALA A 107 -11.62 18.57 1.22
N ASP A 108 -10.89 19.18 0.28
CA ASP A 108 -10.35 20.53 0.45
C ASP A 108 -11.47 21.58 0.48
N ALA A 109 -12.49 21.45 -0.38
CA ALA A 109 -13.67 22.32 -0.31
C ALA A 109 -14.47 22.13 0.99
N VAL A 110 -14.66 20.89 1.44
CA VAL A 110 -15.30 20.58 2.73
C VAL A 110 -14.53 21.21 3.89
N ILE A 111 -13.22 21.04 3.94
CA ILE A 111 -12.37 21.62 4.99
C ILE A 111 -12.46 23.15 4.96
N ARG A 112 -12.47 23.76 3.77
CA ARG A 112 -12.66 25.22 3.63
C ARG A 112 -13.98 25.67 4.20
N ILE A 113 -15.08 24.98 3.90
CA ILE A 113 -16.42 25.32 4.46
C ILE A 113 -16.39 25.27 5.99
N ILE A 114 -15.78 24.22 6.56
CA ILE A 114 -15.64 24.11 8.02
C ILE A 114 -14.77 25.25 8.57
N TYR A 115 -13.64 25.56 7.93
CA TYR A 115 -12.76 26.66 8.37
C TYR A 115 -13.46 28.01 8.27
N ASP A 116 -14.16 28.30 7.19
CA ASP A 116 -14.87 29.56 7.00
C ASP A 116 -15.95 29.77 8.08
N ARG A 117 -16.58 28.70 8.58
CA ARG A 117 -17.54 28.76 9.71
C ARG A 117 -16.85 29.09 11.03
N TRP A 118 -15.64 28.58 11.26
CA TRP A 118 -15.02 28.56 12.60
C TRP A 118 -13.80 29.46 12.75
N VAL A 119 -13.31 30.10 11.68
CA VAL A 119 -12.08 30.91 11.68
C VAL A 119 -12.08 32.02 12.74
N ASP A 120 -13.24 32.61 13.01
CA ASP A 120 -13.42 33.68 14.00
C ASP A 120 -13.61 33.16 15.44
N HIS A 121 -13.69 31.83 15.62
CA HIS A 121 -13.88 31.24 16.94
C HIS A 121 -12.61 31.36 17.79
N PRO A 122 -12.68 31.80 19.07
CA PRO A 122 -11.48 32.06 19.89
C PRO A 122 -10.53 30.88 20.04
N LEU A 123 -11.07 29.65 20.01
CA LEU A 123 -10.31 28.42 20.17
C LEU A 123 -9.73 27.87 18.85
N PHE A 124 -10.12 28.41 17.67
CA PHE A 124 -9.73 27.88 16.36
C PHE A 124 -8.21 27.95 16.12
N LEU A 125 -7.64 29.17 16.17
CA LEU A 125 -6.20 29.38 15.97
C LEU A 125 -5.34 28.71 17.05
N PRO A 126 -5.68 28.81 18.36
CA PRO A 126 -4.93 28.10 19.40
C PRO A 126 -4.89 26.58 19.19
N MET A 127 -6.00 25.97 18.78
CA MET A 127 -6.06 24.52 18.53
C MET A 127 -5.15 24.12 17.36
N LEU A 128 -5.18 24.88 16.26
CA LEU A 128 -4.28 24.66 15.12
C LEU A 128 -2.81 24.77 15.51
N ASP A 129 -2.44 25.76 16.33
CA ASP A 129 -1.05 25.93 16.80
C ASP A 129 -0.58 24.76 17.68
N ILE A 130 -1.43 24.28 18.60
CA ILE A 130 -1.14 23.09 19.42
C ILE A 130 -0.93 21.86 18.53
N CYS A 131 -1.84 21.64 17.57
CA CYS A 131 -1.76 20.51 16.65
C CYS A 131 -0.51 20.59 15.75
N ALA A 132 -0.19 21.77 15.22
CA ALA A 132 0.98 21.99 14.38
C ALA A 132 2.29 21.75 15.14
N LYS A 133 2.40 22.25 16.38
CA LYS A 133 3.54 21.97 17.27
C LYS A 133 3.69 20.49 17.54
N LYS A 134 2.59 19.80 17.83
CA LYS A 134 2.59 18.36 18.10
C LYS A 134 3.01 17.55 16.87
N GLU A 135 2.54 17.94 15.69
CA GLU A 135 2.95 17.34 14.43
C GLU A 135 4.45 17.56 14.16
N GLN A 136 4.96 18.77 14.39
CA GLN A 136 6.38 19.10 14.25
C GLN A 136 7.25 18.29 15.23
N GLU A 137 6.84 18.16 16.49
CA GLU A 137 7.57 17.35 17.46
C GLU A 137 7.65 15.87 17.08
N LYS A 138 6.51 15.32 16.62
CA LYS A 138 6.39 13.95 16.13
C LYS A 138 7.34 13.72 14.94
N TRP A 139 7.36 14.68 14.01
CA TRP A 139 8.29 14.69 12.88
C TRP A 139 9.75 14.65 13.33
N LEU A 140 10.16 15.53 14.25
CA LEU A 140 11.53 15.59 14.77
C LEU A 140 11.95 14.29 15.48
N LYS A 141 10.99 13.57 16.05
CA LYS A 141 11.20 12.26 16.71
C LYS A 141 11.23 11.08 15.72
N GLY A 142 11.18 11.34 14.40
CA GLY A 142 11.13 10.30 13.37
C GLY A 142 9.83 9.50 13.37
N LYS A 143 8.80 9.99 14.07
CA LYS A 143 7.47 9.37 14.17
C LYS A 143 6.51 10.21 13.34
N LYS A 144 6.64 10.16 12.01
CA LYS A 144 5.79 10.93 11.07
C LYS A 144 4.32 10.80 11.49
N THR A 145 3.73 11.90 11.92
CA THR A 145 2.29 12.05 12.04
C THR A 145 1.75 12.47 10.69
N ASN A 146 0.79 11.71 10.20
CA ASN A 146 0.51 11.54 8.78
C ASN A 146 -0.42 12.60 8.17
N LEU A 147 -0.53 13.81 8.73
CA LEU A 147 -1.50 14.81 8.24
C LEU A 147 -0.98 15.54 6.99
N LEU A 148 0.26 16.05 7.00
CA LEU A 148 0.82 16.82 5.88
C LEU A 148 1.69 16.02 4.88
N THR A 149 2.17 14.82 5.23
CA THR A 149 3.06 14.01 4.36
C THR A 149 2.43 12.77 3.74
N CYS A 150 1.14 12.78 3.46
CA CYS A 150 0.59 11.72 2.61
C CYS A 150 0.96 11.96 1.12
N GLU A 151 2.25 12.05 0.82
CA GLU A 151 2.82 11.20 -0.20
C GLU A 151 3.39 9.98 0.55
N LEU A 152 2.55 8.95 0.63
CA LEU A 152 2.91 7.55 0.84
C LEU A 152 3.44 7.19 2.21
N GLU A 153 2.51 6.76 3.05
CA GLU A 153 2.69 5.61 3.93
C GLU A 153 1.30 5.22 4.41
N SER A 154 0.52 4.57 3.53
CA SER A 154 -0.72 3.89 3.90
C SER A 154 -1.03 2.73 2.96
N MET A 155 -0.20 1.69 3.03
CA MET A 155 -0.69 0.31 2.94
C MET A 155 -0.34 -0.42 4.22
N LYS A 156 -1.01 0.01 5.29
CA LYS A 156 -1.38 -0.86 6.41
C LYS A 156 -2.82 -0.50 6.79
N THR A 157 -3.77 -1.08 6.08
CA THR A 157 -5.13 -1.20 6.59
C THR A 157 -5.39 -2.67 6.84
N ASP A 158 -5.49 -2.99 8.12
CA ASP A 158 -6.28 -4.11 8.59
C ASP A 158 -7.69 -3.96 7.97
N GLY A 159 -8.12 -4.93 7.17
CA GLY A 159 -9.52 -5.09 6.79
C GLY A 159 -9.92 -4.79 5.35
N THR A 160 -9.04 -4.37 4.45
CA THR A 160 -9.40 -4.31 3.01
C THR A 160 -9.57 -5.75 2.49
N THR A 161 -10.61 -6.03 1.71
CA THR A 161 -10.68 -7.32 1.01
C THR A 161 -9.87 -7.26 -0.29
N GLU A 162 -9.36 -8.40 -0.76
CA GLU A 162 -8.59 -8.50 -2.01
C GLU A 162 -9.31 -7.86 -3.21
N ALA A 163 -10.64 -7.98 -3.27
CA ALA A 163 -11.46 -7.45 -4.35
C ALA A 163 -11.47 -5.91 -4.36
N GLU A 164 -11.64 -5.29 -3.19
CA GLU A 164 -11.63 -3.82 -3.05
C GLU A 164 -10.25 -3.23 -3.38
N ALA A 165 -9.17 -3.93 -3.02
CA ALA A 165 -7.82 -3.55 -3.38
C ALA A 165 -7.56 -3.65 -4.90
N SER A 166 -8.05 -4.72 -5.53
CA SER A 166 -7.94 -4.91 -7.00
C SER A 166 -8.74 -3.87 -7.78
N ASP A 167 -9.99 -3.60 -7.38
CA ASP A 167 -10.87 -2.62 -8.02
C ASP A 167 -10.33 -1.18 -7.90
N PHE A 168 -9.67 -0.86 -6.78
CA PHE A 168 -9.03 0.44 -6.59
C PHE A 168 -7.75 0.60 -7.43
N LEU A 169 -6.97 -0.47 -7.61
CA LEU A 169 -5.73 -0.47 -8.38
C LEU A 169 -5.97 -0.44 -9.89
N HIS A 170 -7.08 -1.01 -10.36
CA HIS A 170 -7.37 -1.16 -11.79
C HIS A 170 -7.35 0.17 -12.59
N PRO A 171 -8.01 1.27 -12.14
CA PRO A 171 -7.95 2.56 -12.85
C PRO A 171 -6.55 3.20 -12.86
N PHE A 172 -5.78 3.01 -11.79
CA PHE A 172 -4.41 3.52 -11.70
C PHE A 172 -3.49 2.83 -12.72
N LEU A 173 -3.61 1.51 -12.86
CA LEU A 173 -2.79 0.71 -13.77
C LEU A 173 -3.13 0.94 -15.25
N GLN A 174 -4.38 1.29 -15.55
CA GLN A 174 -4.79 1.67 -16.91
C GLN A 174 -4.13 2.98 -17.37
N GLN A 175 -3.93 3.93 -16.45
CA GLN A 175 -3.30 5.23 -16.73
C GLN A 175 -1.80 5.27 -16.43
N VAL A 176 -1.27 4.22 -15.79
CA VAL A 176 -0.07 3.51 -16.22
C VAL A 176 0.99 4.37 -16.91
N CYS A 177 0.83 4.44 -18.23
CA CYS A 177 1.73 5.02 -19.21
C CYS A 177 1.84 6.55 -19.16
N GLU A 178 0.88 7.26 -18.56
CA GLU A 178 0.80 8.73 -18.55
C GLU A 178 1.46 9.36 -17.31
N TYR A 179 1.66 8.59 -16.23
CA TYR A 179 2.26 9.10 -14.99
C TYR A 179 3.79 9.29 -15.08
N SER A 180 4.31 10.27 -14.34
CA SER A 180 5.76 10.50 -14.22
C SER A 180 6.45 9.39 -13.41
N ASP A 181 7.76 9.22 -13.62
CA ASP A 181 8.55 8.22 -12.87
C ASP A 181 8.49 8.47 -11.35
N ASP A 182 8.55 9.73 -10.91
CA ASP A 182 8.41 10.09 -9.48
C ASP A 182 7.07 9.59 -8.90
N THR A 183 5.97 9.75 -9.64
CA THR A 183 4.63 9.28 -9.21
C THR A 183 4.55 7.75 -9.12
N ILE A 184 5.24 7.03 -10.01
CA ILE A 184 5.22 5.57 -10.04
C ILE A 184 6.09 4.99 -8.92
N GLU A 185 7.27 5.58 -8.65
CA GLU A 185 8.17 5.16 -7.57
C GLU A 185 7.50 5.30 -6.20
N LYS A 186 6.79 6.41 -6.07
CA LYS A 186 5.94 6.71 -4.94
C LYS A 186 4.96 5.56 -4.68
N VAL A 187 4.09 5.23 -5.62
CA VAL A 187 3.02 4.21 -5.46
C VAL A 187 3.56 2.78 -5.30
N LEU A 188 4.77 2.51 -5.74
CA LEU A 188 5.38 1.18 -5.72
C LEU A 188 5.60 0.64 -4.29
N ASN A 189 6.01 1.49 -3.36
CA ASN A 189 6.33 1.08 -1.99
C ASN A 189 5.08 0.59 -1.24
N PRO A 190 3.97 1.35 -1.19
CA PRO A 190 2.72 0.83 -0.63
C PRO A 190 2.28 -0.46 -1.31
N LEU A 191 2.28 -0.50 -2.66
CA LEU A 191 1.79 -1.67 -3.40
C LEU A 191 2.57 -2.94 -3.05
N ARG A 192 3.88 -2.84 -2.82
CA ARG A 192 4.69 -3.98 -2.35
C ARG A 192 4.23 -4.46 -0.97
N ASP A 193 3.98 -3.54 -0.03
CA ASP A 193 3.60 -3.89 1.33
C ASP A 193 2.21 -4.57 1.37
N LEU A 194 1.28 -4.11 0.53
CA LEU A 194 -0.02 -4.77 0.32
C LEU A 194 0.13 -6.11 -0.38
N ASN A 195 1.00 -6.20 -1.39
CA ASN A 195 1.28 -7.46 -2.06
C ASN A 195 1.86 -8.51 -1.10
N GLU A 196 2.71 -8.11 -0.14
CA GLU A 196 3.15 -8.97 0.96
C GLU A 196 1.99 -9.38 1.87
N GLN A 197 1.10 -8.45 2.23
CA GLN A 197 -0.09 -8.71 3.05
C GLN A 197 -1.04 -9.75 2.41
N TYR A 198 -1.21 -9.71 1.08
CA TYR A 198 -2.05 -10.67 0.33
C TYR A 198 -1.25 -11.80 -0.33
N SER A 199 -0.04 -12.10 0.16
CA SER A 199 0.76 -13.25 -0.28
C SER A 199 1.03 -13.31 -1.79
N GLY A 200 1.40 -12.18 -2.41
CA GLY A 200 1.85 -12.11 -3.82
C GLY A 200 0.74 -11.86 -4.84
N LYS A 201 -0.48 -11.58 -4.41
CA LYS A 201 -1.64 -11.43 -5.32
C LYS A 201 -1.59 -10.22 -6.26
N PHE A 202 -0.78 -9.22 -5.93
CA PHE A 202 -0.55 -8.01 -6.73
C PHE A 202 0.84 -7.99 -7.39
N ASP A 203 1.50 -9.15 -7.53
CA ASP A 203 2.83 -9.26 -8.13
C ASP A 203 2.86 -8.68 -9.55
N LYS A 204 1.83 -8.95 -10.37
CA LYS A 204 1.77 -8.49 -11.76
C LYS A 204 1.81 -6.96 -11.85
N GLU A 205 1.09 -6.31 -10.95
CA GLU A 205 0.92 -4.87 -10.83
C GLU A 205 2.22 -4.22 -10.33
N VAL A 206 2.83 -4.77 -9.28
CA VAL A 206 4.15 -4.36 -8.78
C VAL A 206 5.20 -4.42 -9.89
N ILE A 207 5.22 -5.52 -10.64
CA ILE A 207 6.18 -5.76 -11.71
C ILE A 207 5.96 -4.84 -12.91
N LEU A 208 4.71 -4.49 -13.23
CA LEU A 208 4.37 -3.54 -14.28
C LEU A 208 4.95 -2.15 -13.98
N LEU A 209 4.74 -1.66 -12.76
CA LEU A 209 5.23 -0.35 -12.31
C LEU A 209 6.76 -0.28 -12.26
N LYS A 210 7.41 -1.32 -11.73
CA LYS A 210 8.89 -1.44 -11.71
C LYS A 210 9.51 -1.42 -13.10
N ARG A 211 8.87 -2.07 -14.07
CA ARG A 211 9.33 -2.03 -15.47
C ARG A 211 9.22 -0.65 -16.08
N LYS A 212 8.18 0.12 -15.74
CA LYS A 212 8.01 1.48 -16.25
C LYS A 212 9.09 2.44 -15.72
N LEU A 213 9.50 2.29 -14.47
CA LEU A 213 10.58 3.09 -13.85
C LEU A 213 11.99 2.79 -14.39
N GLY A 214 12.14 1.81 -15.29
CA GLY A 214 13.47 1.32 -15.68
C GLY A 214 14.25 0.70 -14.51
N VAL A 215 13.64 0.55 -13.33
CA VAL A 215 14.22 -0.12 -12.17
C VAL A 215 14.24 -1.60 -12.49
N GLY A 216 15.43 -2.11 -12.80
CA GLY A 216 15.69 -3.52 -13.01
C GLY A 216 15.28 -4.31 -11.76
N CYS A 217 14.03 -4.76 -11.74
CA CYS A 217 13.53 -5.54 -10.65
C CYS A 217 13.96 -6.99 -10.80
N LYS A 218 14.84 -7.39 -9.88
CA LYS A 218 14.81 -8.73 -9.30
C LYS A 218 13.40 -8.87 -8.67
N VAL A 219 12.40 -9.64 -9.11
CA VAL A 219 12.25 -10.81 -10.01
C VAL A 219 10.75 -10.99 -10.35
N MET A 220 10.44 -11.70 -11.46
CA MET A 220 9.14 -12.26 -11.95
C MET A 220 8.35 -11.45 -12.99
N PRO A 221 8.82 -11.30 -14.24
CA PRO A 221 7.95 -10.96 -15.35
C PRO A 221 6.99 -12.12 -15.66
N LEU A 222 5.74 -11.74 -15.95
CA LEU A 222 4.79 -12.35 -16.87
C LEU A 222 5.15 -13.78 -17.32
N SER A 223 4.34 -14.74 -16.85
CA SER A 223 4.43 -16.19 -17.08
C SER A 223 5.76 -16.78 -16.61
N ALA A 224 5.78 -17.34 -15.40
CA ALA A 224 6.80 -18.31 -15.05
C ALA A 224 6.77 -19.40 -16.14
N GLY A 225 7.82 -19.45 -16.97
CA GLY A 225 7.93 -20.45 -18.02
C GLY A 225 7.17 -20.16 -19.32
N SER A 226 7.24 -18.96 -19.90
CA SER A 226 6.83 -18.75 -21.31
C SER A 226 7.52 -19.73 -22.29
N PHE A 227 8.65 -20.29 -21.88
CA PHE A 227 9.41 -21.32 -22.56
C PHE A 227 9.16 -22.74 -22.02
N VAL A 228 8.36 -22.92 -20.97
CA VAL A 228 7.89 -24.24 -20.51
C VAL A 228 6.79 -24.72 -21.46
N ILE A 229 6.84 -25.99 -21.85
CA ILE A 229 5.89 -26.56 -22.81
C ILE A 229 4.50 -26.72 -22.18
N GLU A 230 4.42 -27.27 -20.97
CA GLU A 230 3.15 -27.44 -20.24
C GLU A 230 3.07 -26.49 -19.05
N GLU A 231 2.19 -25.48 -19.14
CA GLU A 231 2.08 -24.41 -18.14
C GLU A 231 1.78 -24.93 -16.72
N LYS A 232 0.98 -26.01 -16.60
CA LYS A 232 0.70 -26.67 -15.30
C LYS A 232 1.96 -27.17 -14.57
N ASN A 233 3.05 -27.45 -15.30
CA ASN A 233 4.30 -27.98 -14.77
C ASN A 233 5.37 -26.88 -14.58
N ALA A 234 5.07 -25.63 -14.95
CA ALA A 234 6.04 -24.55 -14.97
C ALA A 234 6.69 -24.29 -13.60
N SER A 235 5.90 -24.23 -12.53
CA SER A 235 6.42 -24.04 -11.18
C SER A 235 7.40 -25.15 -10.77
N SER A 236 7.08 -26.40 -11.06
CA SER A 236 7.92 -27.56 -10.73
C SER A 236 9.22 -27.57 -11.54
N ILE A 237 9.15 -27.26 -12.83
CA ILE A 237 10.31 -27.22 -13.72
C ILE A 237 11.25 -26.08 -13.33
N ILE A 238 10.73 -24.85 -13.17
CA ILE A 238 11.53 -23.69 -12.79
C ILE A 238 12.18 -23.87 -11.41
N SER A 239 11.42 -24.38 -10.43
CA SER A 239 11.97 -24.68 -9.09
C SER A 239 13.09 -25.71 -9.16
N LYS A 240 12.97 -26.72 -10.02
CA LYS A 240 14.00 -27.75 -10.16
C LYS A 240 15.27 -27.24 -10.85
N ILE A 241 15.14 -26.36 -11.85
CA ILE A 241 16.29 -25.67 -12.45
C ILE A 241 17.01 -24.84 -11.38
N GLN A 242 16.26 -24.06 -10.59
CA GLN A 242 16.83 -23.25 -9.50
C GLN A 242 17.56 -24.13 -8.45
N GLU A 243 16.97 -25.26 -8.07
CA GLU A 243 17.58 -26.20 -7.12
C GLU A 243 18.95 -26.68 -7.62
N PHE A 244 19.05 -27.08 -8.88
CA PHE A 244 20.32 -27.54 -9.46
C PHE A 244 21.36 -26.43 -9.65
N GLN A 245 20.92 -25.18 -9.81
CA GLN A 245 21.81 -24.02 -9.88
C GLN A 245 22.34 -23.59 -8.50
N LYS A 246 21.64 -23.94 -7.42
CA LYS A 246 21.98 -23.50 -6.05
C LYS A 246 23.41 -23.92 -5.67
N GLY A 247 24.20 -22.93 -5.23
CA GLY A 247 25.59 -23.14 -4.79
C GLY A 247 26.62 -23.32 -5.90
N LYS A 248 26.22 -23.32 -7.18
CA LYS A 248 27.14 -23.31 -8.33
C LYS A 248 27.63 -21.89 -8.61
N LYS A 249 28.82 -21.78 -9.21
CA LYS A 249 29.44 -20.48 -9.56
C LYS A 249 29.95 -20.40 -11.00
N LYS A 250 30.27 -21.55 -11.62
CA LYS A 250 30.79 -21.56 -12.99
C LYS A 250 29.62 -21.39 -13.97
N PRO A 251 29.73 -20.53 -15.01
CA PRO A 251 28.67 -20.35 -15.99
C PRO A 251 28.23 -21.65 -16.67
N LYS A 252 29.18 -22.56 -16.91
CA LYS A 252 28.91 -23.92 -17.43
C LYS A 252 27.99 -24.71 -16.50
N ASP A 253 28.22 -24.67 -15.19
CA ASP A 253 27.41 -25.43 -14.23
C ASP A 253 26.03 -24.78 -14.01
N LEU A 254 25.95 -23.46 -14.15
CA LEU A 254 24.70 -22.70 -14.03
C LEU A 254 23.77 -22.90 -15.24
N ALA A 255 24.33 -23.01 -16.45
CA ALA A 255 23.55 -23.24 -17.67
C ALA A 255 23.13 -24.71 -17.87
N MET A 256 23.80 -25.65 -17.19
CA MET A 256 23.59 -27.10 -17.36
C MET A 256 22.14 -27.54 -17.09
N PRO A 257 21.46 -27.08 -16.01
CA PRO A 257 20.09 -27.52 -15.72
C PRO A 257 19.08 -26.99 -16.73
N VAL A 258 19.30 -25.79 -17.27
CA VAL A 258 18.49 -25.22 -18.36
C VAL A 258 18.63 -26.07 -19.61
N ARG A 259 19.87 -26.43 -19.97
CA ARG A 259 20.15 -27.32 -21.10
C ARG A 259 19.54 -28.71 -20.91
N ALA A 260 19.58 -29.25 -19.69
CA ALA A 260 19.01 -30.55 -19.37
C ALA A 260 17.47 -30.55 -19.50
N ALA A 261 16.81 -29.47 -19.06
CA ALA A 261 15.37 -29.30 -19.23
C ALA A 261 14.97 -29.17 -20.71
N MET A 262 15.81 -28.53 -21.54
CA MET A 262 15.60 -28.48 -23.00
C MET A 262 15.68 -29.88 -23.63
N ASP A 263 16.67 -30.69 -23.25
CA ASP A 263 16.86 -32.04 -23.82
C ASP A 263 15.89 -33.08 -23.25
N ALA A 264 15.31 -32.79 -22.08
CA ALA A 264 14.16 -33.50 -21.55
C ALA A 264 12.86 -33.16 -22.30
N GLY A 265 12.84 -32.09 -23.09
CA GLY A 265 11.66 -31.64 -23.83
C GLY A 265 10.61 -30.98 -22.94
N VAL A 266 10.96 -30.55 -21.73
CA VAL A 266 10.00 -29.89 -20.81
C VAL A 266 9.96 -28.37 -21.00
N ILE A 267 11.00 -27.83 -21.65
CA ILE A 267 11.06 -26.45 -22.11
C ILE A 267 11.50 -26.38 -23.57
N ARG A 268 10.97 -25.40 -24.32
CA ARG A 268 11.58 -24.94 -25.58
C ARG A 268 12.86 -24.16 -25.28
N ARG A 269 13.65 -23.87 -26.31
CA ARG A 269 14.83 -23.01 -26.17
C ARG A 269 14.41 -21.59 -25.73
N PRO A 270 14.81 -21.14 -24.54
CA PRO A 270 14.60 -19.75 -24.13
C PRO A 270 15.58 -18.82 -24.85
N SER A 271 15.12 -17.62 -25.19
CA SER A 271 16.02 -16.50 -25.45
C SER A 271 16.70 -16.03 -24.16
N PHE A 272 17.82 -15.32 -24.27
CA PHE A 272 18.48 -14.77 -23.09
C PHE A 272 17.56 -13.85 -22.28
N VAL A 273 16.77 -13.01 -22.98
CA VAL A 273 15.81 -12.09 -22.34
C VAL A 273 14.73 -12.87 -21.57
N GLU A 274 14.24 -13.99 -22.11
CA GLU A 274 13.27 -14.84 -21.43
C GLU A 274 13.86 -15.58 -20.23
N TYR A 275 15.13 -15.96 -20.30
CA TYR A 275 15.84 -16.58 -19.18
C TYR A 275 16.09 -15.57 -18.04
N GLU A 276 16.67 -14.41 -18.38
CA GLU A 276 16.98 -13.32 -17.45
C GLU A 276 15.72 -12.78 -16.77
N ALA A 277 14.62 -12.78 -17.52
CA ALA A 277 13.29 -12.53 -17.00
C ALA A 277 12.97 -13.41 -15.78
N VAL A 278 13.22 -14.73 -15.81
CA VAL A 278 12.90 -15.64 -14.70
C VAL A 278 13.95 -15.52 -13.59
N ALA A 279 13.91 -14.43 -12.84
CA ALA A 279 15.02 -14.07 -11.96
C ALA A 279 15.15 -14.87 -10.64
N VAL A 280 14.37 -15.96 -10.47
CA VAL A 280 14.70 -17.03 -9.51
C VAL A 280 15.84 -17.91 -10.02
N LEU A 281 16.10 -17.90 -11.33
CA LEU A 281 17.23 -18.58 -11.96
C LEU A 281 18.50 -17.78 -11.76
N ALA A 282 19.63 -18.48 -11.80
CA ALA A 282 20.93 -17.89 -11.55
C ALA A 282 21.35 -16.88 -12.64
N ASP A 283 22.09 -15.86 -12.22
CA ASP A 283 22.69 -14.88 -13.13
C ASP A 283 23.81 -15.51 -13.97
N ILE A 284 23.72 -15.36 -15.29
CA ILE A 284 24.66 -15.91 -16.28
C ILE A 284 24.83 -14.85 -17.36
N SER A 285 26.06 -14.54 -17.77
CA SER A 285 26.26 -13.61 -18.89
C SER A 285 25.68 -14.16 -20.18
N LYS A 286 25.08 -13.28 -21.01
CA LYS A 286 24.45 -13.62 -22.30
C LYS A 286 25.31 -14.56 -23.15
N THR A 287 26.58 -14.21 -23.34
CA THR A 287 27.52 -15.00 -24.15
C THR A 287 27.70 -16.42 -23.59
N SER A 288 27.80 -16.55 -22.26
CA SER A 288 27.96 -17.87 -21.62
C SER A 288 26.67 -18.68 -21.73
N PHE A 289 25.53 -18.05 -21.49
CA PHE A 289 24.22 -18.69 -21.60
C PHE A 289 23.99 -19.25 -23.00
N GLU A 290 24.18 -18.42 -24.03
CA GLU A 290 23.99 -18.80 -25.43
C GLU A 290 24.96 -19.90 -25.87
N SER A 291 26.20 -19.89 -25.38
CA SER A 291 27.19 -20.92 -25.67
C SER A 291 26.85 -22.26 -25.02
N TYR A 292 26.53 -22.26 -23.72
CA TYR A 292 26.35 -23.49 -22.94
C TYR A 292 24.96 -24.12 -23.10
N THR A 293 23.95 -23.38 -23.56
CA THR A 293 22.63 -23.96 -23.88
C THR A 293 22.48 -24.42 -25.34
N ASN A 294 23.49 -24.15 -26.18
CA ASN A 294 23.43 -24.46 -27.61
C ASN A 294 23.58 -25.98 -27.88
N PRO A 295 22.57 -26.63 -28.50
CA PRO A 295 22.62 -28.06 -28.84
C PRO A 295 23.76 -28.43 -29.78
N VAL A 296 24.16 -27.51 -30.67
CA VAL A 296 25.17 -27.76 -31.70
C VAL A 296 26.56 -27.87 -31.09
N LEU A 297 26.83 -27.14 -30.01
CA LEU A 297 28.14 -27.08 -29.38
C LEU A 297 28.41 -28.25 -28.42
N LYS A 298 27.40 -29.09 -28.14
CA LYS A 298 27.45 -30.26 -27.22
C LYS A 298 28.34 -30.03 -25.99
N PRO A 299 28.04 -29.02 -25.15
CA PRO A 299 28.91 -28.65 -24.04
C PRO A 299 28.92 -29.65 -22.87
N TYR A 300 27.99 -30.62 -22.85
CA TYR A 300 27.83 -31.62 -21.80
C TYR A 300 27.65 -33.01 -22.41
N ASP A 301 28.30 -34.01 -21.80
CA ASP A 301 28.16 -35.44 -22.14
C ASP A 301 28.48 -36.33 -20.92
N ASP A 302 28.39 -35.77 -19.71
CA ASP A 302 28.69 -36.48 -18.48
C ASP A 302 27.42 -37.07 -17.83
N ALA A 303 27.62 -38.02 -16.91
CA ALA A 303 26.53 -38.69 -16.22
C ALA A 303 25.64 -37.71 -15.43
N ALA A 304 26.23 -36.66 -14.84
CA ALA A 304 25.49 -35.68 -14.06
C ALA A 304 24.49 -34.90 -14.92
N PHE A 305 24.85 -34.56 -16.16
CA PHE A 305 23.93 -33.96 -17.12
C PHE A 305 22.77 -34.91 -17.45
N TRP A 306 23.05 -36.17 -17.77
CA TRP A 306 22.00 -37.13 -18.13
C TRP A 306 21.07 -37.49 -16.96
N ASP A 307 21.58 -37.50 -15.73
CA ASP A 307 20.75 -37.65 -14.52
C ASP A 307 19.77 -36.49 -14.36
N MET A 308 20.19 -35.25 -14.66
CA MET A 308 19.29 -34.09 -14.66
C MET A 308 18.23 -34.21 -15.76
N VAL A 309 18.62 -34.60 -16.98
CA VAL A 309 17.68 -34.81 -18.10
C VAL A 309 16.60 -35.82 -17.70
N ASN A 310 16.99 -36.95 -17.13
CA ASN A 310 16.04 -37.95 -16.65
C ASN A 310 15.15 -37.41 -15.54
N THR A 311 15.70 -36.65 -14.58
CA THR A 311 14.91 -36.02 -13.52
C THR A 311 13.81 -35.12 -14.10
N PHE A 312 14.12 -34.29 -15.10
CA PHE A 312 13.11 -33.43 -15.73
C PHE A 312 12.03 -34.20 -16.49
N ARG A 313 12.38 -35.33 -17.13
CA ARG A 313 11.39 -36.17 -17.84
C ARG A 313 10.31 -36.75 -16.91
N HIS A 314 10.62 -36.97 -15.64
CA HIS A 314 9.68 -37.50 -14.65
C HIS A 314 8.76 -36.44 -14.03
N ILE A 315 8.95 -35.15 -14.37
CA ILE A 315 8.09 -34.05 -13.90
C ILE A 315 6.84 -33.91 -14.78
N VAL A 316 6.83 -34.51 -15.98
CA VAL A 316 5.71 -34.48 -16.94
C VAL A 316 4.85 -35.72 -16.82
#